data_AF-A0A1H8ZH85-F1
#
_entry.id   AF-A0A1H8ZH85-F1
#
_cell.length_a   1.000
_cell.length_b   1.000
_cell.length_c   1.000
_cell.angle_alpha   90.00
_cell.angle_beta   90.00
_cell.angle_gamma   90.00
#
_symmetry.space_group_name_H-M   'P 1'
#
loop_
_entity.id
_entity.type
_entity.pdbx_description
1 polymer ?
#
loop_
_entity_poly.entity_id
_entity_poly.type
_entity_poly.pdbx_seq_one_letter_code
_entity_poly.pdbx_strand_id
1 'polypeptide(L)'
;MWFVFAEGTWWVATARRNVKVRNLQLEDQVSLALPDPDRPVVAQGRARIHWSEFPAAVSQAFAAKYDDWDIASEEPDGPRVLIEVETSRWLFAG
;
A
#
# COMPACT_ATOMS: atom_id res chain seq x y z
N MET A 1 7.92 4.80 0.08
CA MET A 1 6.83 3.82 -0.12
C MET A 1 5.66 4.58 -0.69
N TRP A 2 5.03 4.03 -1.71
CA TRP A 2 3.97 4.70 -2.48
C TRP A 2 2.63 4.08 -2.11
N PHE A 3 1.58 4.89 -1.99
CA PHE A 3 0.27 4.40 -1.58
C PHE A 3 -0.87 5.15 -2.25
N VAL A 4 -2.02 4.49 -2.38
CA VAL A 4 -3.31 5.14 -2.66
C VAL A 4 -4.34 4.65 -1.65
N PHE A 5 -5.36 5.46 -1.40
CA PHE A 5 -6.55 5.05 -0.66
C PHE A 5 -7.71 5.07 -1.65
N ALA A 6 -8.27 3.91 -1.95
CA ALA A 6 -9.30 3.73 -2.97
C ALA A 6 -10.41 2.86 -2.39
N GLU A 7 -11.66 3.34 -2.47
CA GLU A 7 -12.85 2.62 -2.04
C GLU A 7 -12.80 2.10 -0.59
N GLY A 8 -12.16 2.85 0.32
CA GLY A 8 -12.05 2.45 1.74
C GLY A 8 -10.85 1.56 2.06
N THR A 9 -10.06 1.19 1.05
CA THR A 9 -8.92 0.28 1.19
C THR A 9 -7.61 1.00 0.90
N TRP A 10 -6.59 0.71 1.71
CA TRP A 10 -5.24 1.21 1.44
C TRP A 10 -4.53 0.25 0.50
N TRP A 11 -3.83 0.81 -0.46
CA TRP A 11 -3.02 0.07 -1.41
C TRP A 11 -1.61 0.61 -1.38
N VAL A 12 -0.64 -0.26 -1.20
CA VAL A 12 0.77 0.10 -1.00
C VAL A 12 1.65 -0.65 -1.98
N ALA A 13 2.33 0.06 -2.87
CA ALA A 13 3.28 -0.52 -3.80
C ALA A 13 4.68 -0.56 -3.17
N THR A 14 5.30 -1.73 -3.16
CA THR A 14 6.65 -1.94 -2.61
C THR A 14 7.42 -3.02 -3.38
N ALA A 15 8.74 -2.93 -3.39
CA ALA A 15 9.58 -4.00 -3.93
C ALA A 15 9.38 -5.30 -3.13
N ARG A 16 9.31 -6.42 -3.85
CA ARG A 16 9.12 -7.77 -3.32
C ARG A 16 10.17 -8.16 -2.27
N ARG A 17 11.41 -7.69 -2.46
CA ARG A 17 12.55 -7.99 -1.58
C ARG A 17 12.49 -7.31 -0.21
N ASN A 18 11.59 -6.34 -0.02
CA ASN A 18 11.60 -5.52 1.19
C ASN A 18 11.20 -6.33 2.43
N VAL A 19 11.86 -6.07 3.56
CA VAL A 19 11.65 -6.79 4.84
C VAL A 19 10.18 -6.83 5.25
N LYS A 20 9.42 -5.76 4.99
CA LYS A 20 7.98 -5.71 5.28
C LYS A 20 7.16 -6.77 4.53
N VAL A 21 7.54 -7.11 3.30
CA VAL A 21 6.88 -8.18 2.54
C VAL A 21 7.10 -9.51 3.25
N ARG A 22 8.33 -9.77 3.72
CA ARG A 22 8.65 -10.94 4.55
C ARG A 22 7.88 -10.94 5.88
N ASN A 23 7.78 -9.79 6.55
CA ASN A 23 7.03 -9.69 7.80
C ASN A 23 5.54 -10.01 7.57
N LEU A 24 4.96 -9.51 6.48
CA LEU A 24 3.56 -9.77 6.10
C LEU A 24 3.27 -11.21 5.71
N GLN A 25 4.28 -11.98 5.31
CA GLN A 25 4.13 -13.43 5.11
C GLN A 25 4.03 -14.19 6.45
N LEU A 26 4.48 -13.60 7.56
CA LEU A 26 4.46 -14.22 8.89
C LEU A 26 3.25 -13.75 9.71
N GLU A 27 2.89 -12.47 9.60
CA GLU A 27 1.82 -11.83 10.38
C GLU A 27 1.13 -10.77 9.51
N ASP A 28 -0.19 -10.85 9.38
CA ASP A 28 -0.98 -9.99 8.49
C ASP A 28 -1.42 -8.67 9.14
N GLN A 29 -1.26 -8.55 10.46
CA GLN A 29 -1.63 -7.35 11.19
C GLN A 29 -0.70 -6.18 10.90
N VAL A 30 -1.29 -5.04 10.55
CA VAL A 30 -0.55 -3.81 10.23
C VAL A 30 -1.13 -2.60 10.95
N SER A 31 -0.26 -1.60 11.12
CA SER A 31 -0.66 -0.23 11.40
C SER A 31 -0.15 0.69 10.29
N LEU A 32 -0.94 1.70 9.97
CA LEU A 32 -0.64 2.74 9.00
C LEU A 32 -0.65 4.07 9.73
N ALA A 33 0.36 4.89 9.50
CA ALA A 33 0.45 6.25 10.02
C ALA A 33 0.93 7.17 8.90
N LEU A 34 0.14 8.17 8.54
CA LEU A 34 0.53 9.20 7.57
C LEU A 34 1.28 10.33 8.26
N PRO A 35 2.29 10.92 7.61
CA PRO A 35 3.21 11.87 8.24
C PRO A 35 2.67 13.30 8.35
N ASP A 36 1.46 13.60 7.87
CA ASP A 36 0.89 14.95 7.93
C ASP A 36 0.66 15.37 9.40
N PRO A 37 1.39 16.36 9.91
CA PRO A 37 1.30 16.77 11.31
C PRO A 37 0.01 17.53 11.63
N ASP A 38 -0.60 18.18 10.64
CA ASP A 38 -1.83 18.98 10.81
C ASP A 38 -3.08 18.12 10.66
N ARG A 39 -2.98 17.00 9.94
CA ARG A 39 -4.07 16.04 9.69
C ARG A 39 -3.59 14.60 9.87
N PRO A 40 -3.32 14.17 11.13
CA PRO A 40 -2.80 12.85 11.38
C PRO A 40 -3.83 11.79 11.03
N VAL A 41 -3.40 10.81 10.25
CA VAL A 41 -4.19 9.63 9.93
C VAL A 41 -3.45 8.41 10.47
N VAL A 42 -4.10 7.68 11.36
CA VAL A 42 -3.58 6.45 11.95
C VAL A 42 -4.66 5.38 11.93
N ALA A 43 -4.33 4.23 11.34
CA ALA A 43 -5.24 3.10 11.16
C ALA A 43 -4.56 1.77 11.51
N GLN A 44 -5.37 0.78 11.86
CA GLN A 44 -4.96 -0.62 12.02
C GLN A 44 -5.83 -1.49 11.11
N GLY A 45 -5.26 -2.58 10.63
CA GLY A 45 -5.93 -3.45 9.66
C GLY A 45 -5.20 -4.77 9.44
N ARG A 46 -5.70 -5.53 8.47
CA ARG A 46 -5.06 -6.74 7.97
C ARG A 46 -4.60 -6.53 6.54
N ALA A 47 -3.45 -7.09 6.22
CA ALA A 47 -2.81 -6.94 4.93
C ALA A 47 -2.91 -8.21 4.07
N ARG A 48 -3.18 -8.04 2.78
CA ARG A 48 -3.03 -9.09 1.76
C ARG A 48 -1.99 -8.68 0.74
N ILE A 49 -1.08 -9.60 0.40
CA ILE A 49 -0.06 -9.38 -0.62
C ILE A 49 -0.58 -9.89 -1.97
N HIS A 50 -0.64 -8.99 -2.94
CA HIS A 50 -0.83 -9.31 -4.36
C HIS A 50 0.54 -9.36 -5.02
N TRP A 51 0.92 -10.55 -5.51
CA TRP A 51 2.23 -10.81 -6.11
C TRP A 51 2.30 -10.44 -7.59
N SER A 52 1.16 -10.37 -8.24
CA SER A 52 0.96 -10.11 -9.67
C SER A 52 -0.48 -9.66 -9.90
N GLU A 53 -0.84 -9.40 -11.17
CA GLU A 53 -2.23 -9.13 -11.60
C GLU A 53 -2.90 -8.01 -10.80
N PHE A 54 -2.21 -6.88 -10.70
CA PHE A 54 -2.68 -5.74 -9.91
C PHE A 54 -4.01 -5.20 -10.46
N PRO A 55 -5.00 -4.90 -9.59
CA PRO A 55 -6.28 -4.39 -10.03
C PRO A 55 -6.12 -3.14 -10.91
N ALA A 56 -6.80 -3.11 -12.05
CA ALA A 56 -6.67 -2.03 -13.04
C ALA A 56 -7.02 -0.66 -12.42
N ALA A 57 -8.09 -0.59 -11.63
CA ALA A 57 -8.50 0.63 -10.93
C ALA A 57 -7.43 1.15 -9.97
N VAL A 58 -6.74 0.25 -9.26
CA VAL A 58 -5.66 0.62 -8.34
C VAL A 58 -4.44 1.09 -9.13
N SER A 59 -4.08 0.39 -10.21
CA SER A 59 -2.98 0.79 -11.10
C SER A 59 -3.19 2.19 -11.67
N GLN A 60 -4.41 2.50 -12.13
CA GLN A 60 -4.80 3.82 -12.60
C GLN A 60 -4.74 4.88 -11.49
N ALA A 61 -5.18 4.54 -10.26
CA ALA A 61 -5.10 5.47 -9.13
C ALA A 61 -3.65 5.83 -8.78
N PHE A 62 -2.71 4.89 -8.89
CA PHE A 62 -1.29 5.16 -8.71
C PHE A 62 -0.74 6.04 -9.83
N ALA A 63 -1.02 5.72 -11.09
CA ALA A 63 -0.62 6.53 -12.23
C ALA A 63 -1.10 7.99 -12.10
N ALA A 64 -2.37 8.18 -11.74
CA ALA A 64 -2.96 9.50 -11.52
C ALA A 64 -2.33 10.26 -10.34
N LYS A 65 -1.89 9.57 -9.29
CA LYS A 65 -1.30 10.19 -8.09
C LYS A 65 0.20 10.48 -8.24
N TYR A 66 0.90 9.72 -9.08
CA TYR A 66 2.36 9.70 -9.15
C TYR A 66 2.88 9.89 -10.58
N ASP A 67 2.31 10.82 -11.34
CA ASP A 67 2.81 11.25 -12.66
C ASP A 67 3.00 10.09 -13.66
N ASP A 68 1.91 9.34 -13.93
CA ASP A 68 1.86 8.19 -14.84
C ASP A 68 2.78 7.03 -14.46
N TRP A 69 3.14 6.94 -13.18
CA TRP A 69 3.99 5.86 -12.70
C TRP A 69 3.36 4.47 -12.81
N ASP A 70 4.05 3.58 -13.53
CA ASP A 70 3.69 2.17 -13.65
C ASP A 70 4.07 1.37 -12.39
N ILE A 71 3.05 0.90 -11.66
CA ILE A 71 3.23 0.10 -10.45
C ILE A 71 3.76 -1.32 -10.70
N ALA A 72 3.71 -1.81 -11.95
CA ALA A 72 4.31 -3.07 -12.35
C ALA A 72 5.78 -2.93 -12.75
N SER A 73 6.29 -1.69 -12.91
CA SER A 73 7.68 -1.44 -13.26
C SER A 73 8.63 -2.03 -12.22
N GLU A 74 9.53 -2.89 -12.69
CA GLU A 74 10.56 -3.50 -11.86
C GLU A 74 11.72 -2.53 -11.57
N GLU A 75 11.79 -1.38 -12.23
CA GLU A 75 12.88 -0.44 -11.99
C GLU A 75 12.59 0.48 -10.79
N PRO A 76 13.62 0.88 -10.03
CA PRO A 76 14.99 0.33 -9.96
C PRO A 76 15.11 -0.87 -9.00
N ASP A 77 13.99 -1.33 -8.43
CA ASP A 77 13.97 -2.13 -7.20
C ASP A 77 13.63 -3.64 -7.40
N GLY A 78 13.62 -4.10 -8.64
CA GLY A 78 13.12 -5.42 -9.04
C GLY A 78 11.60 -5.56 -8.91
N PRO A 79 11.09 -6.80 -9.00
CA PRO A 79 9.66 -7.09 -8.98
C PRO A 79 8.93 -6.45 -7.79
N ARG A 80 7.77 -5.86 -8.07
CA ARG A 80 6.91 -5.24 -7.06
C ARG A 80 5.85 -6.20 -6.57
N VAL A 81 5.33 -5.89 -5.39
CA VAL A 81 4.08 -6.42 -4.87
C VAL A 81 3.18 -5.27 -4.48
N LEU A 82 1.89 -5.52 -4.48
CA LEU A 82 0.88 -4.59 -4.02
C LEU A 82 0.30 -5.13 -2.71
N ILE A 83 0.35 -4.32 -1.66
CA ILE A 83 -0.21 -4.66 -0.35
C ILE A 83 -1.56 -3.97 -0.25
N GLU A 84 -2.61 -4.77 -0.15
CA GLU A 84 -3.97 -4.36 0.19
C GLU A 84 -4.08 -4.32 1.71
N VAL A 85 -4.65 -3.25 2.29
CA VAL A 85 -4.94 -3.19 3.73
C VAL A 85 -6.38 -2.79 3.95
N GLU A 86 -7.15 -3.73 4.48
CA GLU A 86 -8.51 -3.51 4.97
C GLU A 86 -8.43 -2.90 6.37
N THR A 87 -8.94 -1.68 6.54
CA THR A 87 -8.91 -0.98 7.84
C THR A 87 -9.96 -1.57 8.78
N SER A 88 -9.52 -2.11 9.91
CA SER A 88 -10.40 -2.62 10.97
C SER A 88 -10.63 -1.60 12.08
N ARG A 89 -9.71 -0.65 12.27
CA ARG A 89 -9.81 0.38 13.30
C ARG A 89 -9.10 1.67 12.91
N TRP A 90 -9.76 2.80 13.08
CA TRP A 90 -9.15 4.13 13.01
C TRP A 90 -8.77 4.61 14.40
N LEU A 91 -7.53 5.07 14.55
CA LEU A 91 -7.01 5.70 15.77
C LEU A 91 -7.00 7.23 15.63
N PHE A 92 -6.70 7.73 14.43
CA PHE A 92 -6.83 9.12 14.02
C PHE A 92 -7.27 9.19 12.55
N ALA A 93 -8.13 10.13 12.18
CA ALA A 93 -8.74 10.18 10.85
C ALA A 93 -8.71 11.58 10.19
N GLY A 94 -7.80 12.45 10.64
CA GLY A 94 -7.69 13.84 10.17
C GLY A 94 -8.65 14.80 10.85
#